data_AF-A0A915ENQ1-F1
#
_entry.id   AF-A0A915ENQ1-F1
#
_cell.length_a   1.000
_cell.length_b   1.000
_cell.length_c   1.000
_cell.angle_alpha   90.00
_cell.angle_beta   90.00
_cell.angle_gamma   90.00
#
_symmetry.space_group_name_H-M   'P 1'
#
loop_
_entity.id
_entity.type
_entity.pdbx_description
1 polymer ?
#
loop_
_entity_poly.entity_id
_entity_poly.type
_entity_poly.pdbx_seq_one_letter_code
_entity_poly.pdbx_strand_id
1 'polypeptide(L)'
;MRDRFCSHCRHRASQLGRVVEHLTPDRLVYDPSVVDPSQPLSLIRPSIHSSRVRTPITSCKLLDRGHLAAAGNHRKSRNSIDQTFFLTNMSPQVGRGFNRDKWNDVEIHVR
;
A
#
# COMPACT_ATOMS: atom_id res chain seq x y z
N MET A 1 9.72 -12.64 -0.20
CA MET A 1 9.89 -11.60 -1.23
C MET A 1 8.48 -11.17 -1.64
N ARG A 2 8.20 -9.88 -1.84
CA ARG A 2 6.91 -9.43 -2.40
C ARG A 2 7.02 -9.47 -3.91
N ASP A 3 5.93 -9.78 -4.60
CA ASP A 3 6.00 -10.11 -6.03
C ASP A 3 6.17 -8.86 -6.93
N ARG A 4 5.85 -7.66 -6.42
CA ARG A 4 5.73 -6.46 -7.28
C ARG A 4 6.30 -5.15 -6.72
N PHE A 5 6.71 -5.08 -5.45
CA PHE A 5 7.37 -3.90 -4.87
C PHE A 5 8.27 -4.27 -3.70
N CYS A 6 9.36 -3.53 -3.52
CA CYS A 6 10.33 -3.76 -2.45
C CYS A 6 10.16 -2.70 -1.35
N SER A 7 9.98 -3.15 -0.11
CA SER A 7 9.89 -2.27 1.06
C SER A 7 11.14 -2.40 1.94
N HIS A 8 11.84 -1.29 2.16
CA HIS A 8 12.89 -1.18 3.16
C HIS A 8 12.36 -0.52 4.44
N CYS A 9 12.61 -1.12 5.60
CA CYS A 9 12.24 -0.57 6.91
C CYS A 9 13.50 -0.20 7.69
N ARG A 10 13.56 1.02 8.25
CA ARG A 10 14.70 1.44 9.07
C ARG A 10 14.48 1.04 10.52
N HIS A 11 15.31 0.13 11.03
CA HIS A 11 15.18 -0.47 12.37
C HIS A 11 15.22 0.53 13.55
N ARG A 12 15.78 1.74 13.38
CA ARG A 12 15.96 2.71 14.48
C ARG A 12 14.82 3.70 14.69
N ALA A 13 13.87 3.84 13.75
CA ALA A 13 12.92 4.96 13.77
C ALA A 13 11.44 4.58 13.89
N SER A 14 11.08 3.28 13.87
CA SER A 14 9.67 2.85 13.72
C SER A 14 8.95 3.52 12.52
N GLN A 15 9.73 4.06 11.58
CA GLN A 15 9.29 4.72 10.36
C GLN A 15 9.51 3.74 9.21
N LEU A 16 8.51 3.68 8.33
CA LEU A 16 8.69 3.04 7.04
C LEU A 16 9.82 3.75 6.30
N GLY A 17 10.74 2.97 5.73
CA GLY A 17 11.90 3.53 5.04
C GLY A 17 11.51 3.99 3.64
N ARG A 18 11.70 3.11 2.65
CA ARG A 18 11.38 3.41 1.25
C ARG A 18 10.63 2.24 0.64
N VAL A 19 9.67 2.53 -0.21
CA VAL A 19 9.05 1.55 -1.10
C VAL A 19 9.41 1.93 -2.52
N VAL A 20 9.81 0.93 -3.31
CA VAL A 20 10.13 1.10 -4.73
C VAL A 20 9.28 0.13 -5.52
N GLU A 21 8.59 0.66 -6.54
CA GLU A 21 7.79 -0.08 -7.49
C GLU A 21 8.34 0.15 -8.92
N HIS A 22 8.20 -0.87 -9.75
CA HIS A 22 8.56 -0.82 -11.16
C HIS A 22 7.30 -1.02 -11.98
N LEU A 23 6.81 0.07 -12.57
CA LEU A 23 5.58 0.12 -13.34
C LEU A 23 5.88 -0.05 -14.82
N THR A 24 5.09 -0.90 -15.46
CA THR A 24 5.09 -1.08 -16.91
C THR A 24 3.63 -1.21 -17.36
N PRO A 25 3.29 -0.84 -18.61
CA PRO A 25 1.91 -0.92 -19.10
C PRO A 25 1.29 -2.31 -18.90
N ASP A 26 2.07 -3.38 -19.10
CA ASP A 26 1.67 -4.78 -18.90
C ASP A 26 1.36 -5.15 -17.43
N ARG A 27 1.86 -4.39 -16.46
CA ARG A 27 1.60 -4.57 -15.01
C ARG A 27 0.40 -3.77 -14.52
N LEU A 28 0.08 -2.67 -15.19
CA LEU A 28 -1.05 -1.80 -14.85
C LEU A 28 -2.39 -2.30 -15.41
N VAL A 29 -2.37 -3.33 -16.26
CA VAL A 29 -3.57 -3.98 -16.78
C VAL A 29 -4.45 -4.46 -15.62
N TYR A 30 -5.68 -3.95 -15.59
CA TYR A 30 -6.72 -4.42 -14.70
C TYR A 30 -7.36 -5.69 -15.27
N ASP A 31 -7.34 -6.77 -14.49
CA ASP A 31 -8.01 -8.02 -14.84
C ASP A 31 -9.26 -8.21 -13.96
N PRO A 32 -10.47 -7.95 -14.49
CA PRO A 32 -11.71 -8.07 -13.71
C PRO A 32 -12.06 -9.53 -13.37
N SER A 33 -11.48 -10.51 -14.07
CA SER A 33 -11.69 -11.93 -13.76
C SER A 33 -10.92 -12.38 -12.51
N VAL A 34 -9.86 -11.64 -12.15
CA VAL A 34 -8.98 -11.97 -11.02
C VAL A 34 -9.19 -11.02 -9.84
N VAL A 35 -9.56 -9.76 -10.09
CA VAL A 35 -9.79 -8.75 -9.06
C VAL A 35 -11.21 -8.22 -9.17
N ASP A 36 -12.12 -8.86 -8.43
CA ASP A 36 -13.51 -8.44 -8.32
C ASP A 36 -13.63 -7.21 -7.38
N PRO A 37 -14.18 -6.06 -7.85
CA PRO A 37 -14.39 -4.87 -7.04
C PRO A 37 -15.36 -5.07 -5.86
N SER A 38 -16.23 -6.07 -5.93
CA SER A 38 -17.21 -6.37 -4.88
C SER A 38 -16.61 -7.21 -3.74
N GLN A 39 -15.46 -7.86 -3.97
CA GLN A 39 -14.79 -8.63 -2.93
C GLN A 39 -14.14 -7.70 -1.90
N PRO A 40 -14.28 -8.00 -0.60
CA PRO A 40 -13.67 -7.19 0.44
C PRO A 40 -12.15 -7.13 0.26
N LEU A 41 -11.59 -5.93 0.35
CA LEU A 41 -10.15 -5.73 0.38
C LEU A 41 -9.57 -6.49 1.58
N SER A 42 -8.42 -7.14 1.40
CA SER A 42 -7.81 -7.94 2.45
C SER A 42 -7.63 -7.11 3.72
N LEU A 43 -7.94 -7.72 4.87
CA LEU A 43 -7.66 -7.13 6.18
C LEU A 43 -6.19 -6.73 6.25
N ILE A 44 -5.91 -5.57 6.86
CA ILE A 44 -4.54 -5.10 7.04
C ILE A 44 -3.73 -6.16 7.75
N ARG A 45 -2.64 -6.59 7.11
CA ARG A 45 -1.83 -7.70 7.60
C ARG A 45 -0.61 -7.18 8.35
N PRO A 46 -0.31 -7.72 9.54
CA PRO A 46 0.96 -7.46 10.20
C PRO A 46 2.11 -8.00 9.35
N SER A 47 3.28 -7.37 9.46
CA SER A 47 4.47 -7.81 8.74
C SER A 47 4.96 -9.16 9.24
N ILE A 48 5.33 -10.04 8.31
CA ILE A 48 5.87 -11.38 8.60
C ILE A 48 7.24 -11.31 9.31
N HIS A 49 7.94 -10.16 9.25
CA HIS A 49 9.36 -10.06 9.60
C HIS A 49 9.74 -9.00 10.65
N SER A 50 8.79 -8.47 11.42
CA SER A 50 9.14 -7.58 12.53
C SER A 50 8.01 -7.52 13.54
N SER A 51 8.26 -8.13 14.70
CA SER A 51 7.53 -7.95 15.95
C SER A 51 7.56 -6.51 16.49
N ARG A 52 8.16 -5.56 15.76
CA ARG A 52 8.50 -4.21 16.23
C ARG A 52 7.89 -3.06 15.43
N VAL A 53 7.10 -3.33 14.40
CA VAL A 53 6.32 -2.28 13.72
C VAL A 53 5.13 -1.91 14.61
N ARG A 54 5.43 -1.18 15.69
CA ARG A 54 4.43 -0.66 16.63
C ARG A 54 3.97 0.68 16.10
N THR A 55 3.04 0.65 15.16
CA THR A 55 2.64 1.88 14.48
C THR A 55 1.46 2.55 15.21
N PRO A 56 1.61 3.80 15.69
CA PRO A 56 0.54 4.56 16.35
C PRO A 56 -0.68 4.86 15.44
N ILE A 57 -0.61 4.53 14.15
CA ILE A 57 -1.69 4.68 13.16
C ILE A 57 -2.98 3.94 13.48
N THR A 58 -2.97 2.92 14.35
CA THR A 58 -4.21 2.24 14.73
C THR A 58 -5.03 3.04 15.74
N SER A 59 -4.44 3.99 16.48
CA SER A 59 -5.14 4.78 17.51
C SER A 59 -5.47 6.21 17.08
N CYS A 60 -4.82 6.75 16.05
CA CYS A 60 -5.07 8.09 15.54
C CYS A 60 -6.28 8.12 14.59
N LYS A 61 -7.47 8.47 15.11
CA LYS A 61 -8.71 8.62 14.31
C LYS A 61 -8.64 9.65 13.16
N LEU A 62 -7.62 10.51 13.17
CA LEU A 62 -7.46 11.63 12.22
C LEU A 62 -6.55 11.31 11.03
N LEU A 63 -5.90 10.14 11.03
CA LEU A 63 -4.94 9.76 9.99
C LEU A 63 -5.40 8.50 9.27
N ASP A 64 -5.31 8.54 7.95
CA ASP A 64 -5.47 7.37 7.12
C ASP A 64 -4.22 6.50 7.17
N ARG A 65 -4.43 5.22 6.87
CA ARG A 65 -3.37 4.27 6.56
C ARG A 65 -3.11 4.39 5.06
N GLY A 66 -2.26 5.34 4.70
CA GLY A 66 -1.96 5.66 3.31
C GLY A 66 -0.91 4.72 2.72
N HIS A 67 -1.16 4.25 1.51
CA HIS A 67 -0.26 3.34 0.81
C HIS A 67 1.02 4.05 0.37
N LEU A 68 2.15 3.33 0.38
CA LEU A 68 3.39 3.78 -0.24
C LEU A 68 3.52 3.26 -1.68
N ALA A 69 3.24 1.97 -1.92
CA ALA A 69 2.90 1.43 -3.23
C ALA A 69 1.38 1.28 -3.34
N ALA A 70 0.78 1.99 -4.30
CA ALA A 70 -0.66 2.12 -4.42
C ALA A 70 -1.33 0.80 -4.82
N ALA A 71 -2.42 0.42 -4.16
CA ALA A 71 -3.22 -0.76 -4.52
C ALA A 71 -3.68 -0.75 -5.99
N GLY A 72 -3.95 0.44 -6.53
CA GLY A 72 -4.35 0.65 -7.92
C GLY A 72 -3.31 0.20 -8.95
N ASN A 73 -2.03 0.16 -8.59
CA ASN A 73 -0.93 -0.23 -9.48
C ASN A 73 -0.79 -1.77 -9.60
N HIS A 74 -1.56 -2.52 -8.81
CA HIS A 74 -1.36 -3.95 -8.56
C HIS A 74 -2.62 -4.79 -8.86
N ARG A 75 -3.44 -4.34 -9.82
CA ARG A 75 -4.78 -4.91 -10.12
C ARG A 75 -4.80 -6.07 -11.12
N LYS A 76 -3.63 -6.64 -11.45
CA LYS A 76 -3.50 -7.81 -12.31
C LYS A 76 -3.68 -9.14 -11.58
N SER A 77 -3.44 -9.17 -10.25
CA SER A 77 -3.67 -10.37 -9.45
C SER A 77 -4.10 -10.07 -8.03
N ARG A 78 -4.96 -10.93 -7.46
CA ARG A 78 -5.47 -10.78 -6.11
C ARG A 78 -4.36 -10.79 -5.05
N ASN A 79 -3.40 -11.69 -5.19
CA ASN A 79 -2.23 -11.74 -4.31
C ASN A 79 -1.41 -10.43 -4.36
N SER A 80 -1.28 -9.81 -5.55
CA SER A 80 -0.51 -8.57 -5.69
C SER A 80 -1.18 -7.39 -4.99
N ILE A 81 -2.50 -7.23 -5.13
CA ILE A 81 -3.25 -6.19 -4.44
C ILE A 81 -3.27 -6.46 -2.92
N ASP A 82 -3.46 -7.70 -2.48
CA ASP A 82 -3.48 -8.03 -1.05
C ASP A 82 -2.13 -7.73 -0.37
N GLN A 83 -1.00 -7.88 -1.10
CA GLN A 83 0.33 -7.52 -0.59
C GLN A 83 0.50 -6.01 -0.33
N THR A 84 -0.28 -5.14 -0.97
CA THR A 84 -0.21 -3.69 -0.71
C THR A 84 -0.78 -3.32 0.67
N PHE A 85 -1.62 -4.17 1.26
CA PHE A 85 -2.27 -3.94 2.56
C PHE A 85 -1.42 -4.35 3.77
N PHE A 86 -0.17 -4.78 3.57
CA PHE A 86 0.74 -5.00 4.68
C PHE A 86 1.15 -3.67 5.35
N LEU A 87 1.26 -3.66 6.68
CA LEU A 87 1.65 -2.47 7.44
C LEU A 87 3.02 -1.87 7.06
N THR A 88 3.93 -2.67 6.50
CA THR A 88 5.22 -2.15 5.99
C THR A 88 5.10 -1.35 4.69
N ASN A 89 3.89 -1.25 4.13
CA ASN A 89 3.53 -0.42 2.98
C ASN A 89 2.59 0.73 3.36
N MET A 90 2.37 0.98 4.66
CA MET A 90 1.36 1.93 5.15
C MET A 90 1.97 3.03 6.03
N SER A 91 1.91 4.27 5.59
CA SER A 91 2.31 5.43 6.39
C SER A 91 1.08 6.13 6.97
N PRO A 92 1.17 6.72 8.19
CA PRO A 92 0.19 7.73 8.62
C PRO A 92 0.14 8.86 7.59
N GLN A 93 -1.05 9.14 7.07
CA GLN A 93 -1.27 10.23 6.12
C GLN A 93 -2.53 11.01 6.50
N VAL A 94 -2.55 12.31 6.23
CA VAL A 94 -3.79 13.10 6.35
C VAL A 94 -4.80 12.57 5.35
N GLY A 95 -6.04 12.33 5.78
CA GLY A 95 -7.08 11.72 4.92
C GLY A 95 -7.60 12.68 3.86
N ARG A 96 -8.65 13.43 4.19
CA ARG A 96 -9.23 14.46 3.32
C ARG A 96 -8.21 15.57 3.06
N GLY A 97 -8.09 16.01 1.82
CA GLY A 97 -7.16 17.01 1.33
C GLY A 97 -5.79 16.46 0.91
N PHE A 98 -5.45 15.21 1.28
CA PHE A 98 -4.15 14.61 0.99
C PHE A 98 -4.25 13.18 0.46
N ASN A 99 -4.30 12.14 1.31
CA ASN A 99 -4.29 10.73 0.88
C ASN A 99 -5.42 10.40 -0.10
N ARG A 100 -6.63 10.92 0.16
CA ARG A 100 -7.82 10.64 -0.66
C ARG A 100 -7.97 11.55 -1.88
N ASP A 101 -7.19 12.61 -1.95
CA ASP A 101 -7.29 13.66 -2.96
C ASP A 101 -5.93 13.84 -3.66
N LYS A 102 -5.11 14.80 -3.25
CA LYS A 102 -3.86 15.19 -3.93
C LYS A 102 -2.84 14.06 -4.09
N TRP A 103 -2.76 13.15 -3.13
CA TRP A 103 -1.88 11.99 -3.25
C TRP A 103 -2.39 11.01 -4.31
N ASN A 104 -3.70 10.76 -4.34
CA ASN A 104 -4.32 9.94 -5.39
C ASN A 104 -4.21 10.58 -6.78
N ASP A 105 -4.27 11.92 -6.89
CA ASP A 105 -4.00 12.63 -8.15
C ASP A 105 -2.60 12.31 -8.68
N VAL A 106 -1.59 12.30 -7.81
CA VAL A 106 -0.20 11.93 -8.16
C VAL A 106 -0.11 10.45 -8.53
N GLU A 107 -0.74 9.56 -7.76
CA GLU A 107 -0.77 8.13 -8.08
C GLU A 107 -1.42 7.84 -9.43
N ILE A 108 -2.46 8.59 -9.81
CA ILE A 108 -3.11 8.47 -11.13
C ILE A 108 -2.19 9.01 -12.22
N HIS A 109 -1.50 10.13 -12.00
CA HIS A 109 -0.59 10.73 -12.98
C HIS A 109 0.62 9.84 -13.32
N VAL A 110 1.08 9.02 -12.38
CA VAL A 110 2.24 8.13 -12.55
C VAL A 110 1.90 6.82 -13.26
N ARG A 111 0.61 6.46 -13.37
CA ARG A 111 0.14 5.27 -14.10
C ARG A 111 0.13 5.50 -15.60
#